data_AF-A0A1V5X789-F1
#
_entry.id   AF-A0A1V5X789-F1
#
_cell.length_a   1.000
_cell.length_b   1.000
_cell.length_c   1.000
_cell.angle_alpha   90.00
_cell.angle_beta   90.00
_cell.angle_gamma   90.00
#
_symmetry.space_group_name_H-M   'P 1'
#
loop_
_entity.id
_entity.type
_entity.pdbx_description
1 polymer ?
#
loop_
_entity_poly.entity_id
_entity_poly.type
_entity_poly.pdbx_seq_one_letter_code
_entity_poly.pdbx_strand_id
1 'polypeptide(L)'
;MPSASRAAIHSNVETHEAHAEVIAWARRQSLRPLRLLASVCLMVSTAVAIGWISQRMARPTRFDEDLALAKAPMKPEPWLPCFDPNAIESIDFEAVHAHLLPEWVIALHHDPYSVGSSREQRRFDALIAEAGKDPNLALLLRRLRDRATLGVSLHALEISQLLDGWNHTMQQAGLPWYVAYDSVESARGGRLYTRCYHVQADVLVPVGPQTHGVRLLSRVDSTNVAEAFFGQTSTEEQRALVVGDRVAEFALERLWPMMEPQLDAKCSEMDRAFAPALRHEASQWLSDDTLESLRQGAMLRHQLIERLQEIERKKGCGRWLAVDHVPWNGLSEKGRSIIARAAQVNERKRCDRLTHKDAQWLIGVSEALSSDEKLKDSLGQLAAWLARAVASHEVRHLADGVPGRVLTCDACPEGMSERAKAEVSAYVASFASKRTAFVALYQACGVDVPVSHGSGDALRFVLGVLMPQGCESPPPNNLVEQARLLDWILFKRVQPIEITDTFPKSVPLPKERTPPSLGFETVAQGQKRHSLRPAFPMRSL
;
A
#
# COMPACT_ATOMS: atom_id res chain seq x y z
N MET A 1 83.33 -2.21 74.26
CA MET A 1 83.21 -3.53 74.92
C MET A 1 81.75 -3.71 75.33
N PRO A 2 81.19 -4.93 75.41
CA PRO A 2 81.19 -6.08 74.49
C PRO A 2 79.71 -6.38 74.04
N SER A 3 79.28 -7.45 73.34
CA SER A 3 79.88 -8.48 72.47
C SER A 3 78.80 -9.14 71.59
N ALA A 4 79.09 -9.27 70.29
CA ALA A 4 78.89 -10.45 69.41
C ALA A 4 77.64 -11.36 69.52
N SER A 5 77.04 -11.66 68.35
CA SER A 5 77.15 -13.02 67.78
C SER A 5 76.93 -13.06 66.26
N ARG A 6 77.51 -14.07 65.59
CA ARG A 6 77.44 -14.34 64.15
C ARG A 6 76.41 -15.43 63.84
N ALA A 7 75.87 -15.42 62.61
CA ALA A 7 75.98 -16.52 61.63
C ALA A 7 74.66 -16.84 60.88
N ALA A 8 74.67 -16.63 59.56
CA ALA A 8 74.02 -17.50 58.55
C ALA A 8 74.38 -16.98 57.15
N ILE A 9 75.34 -17.64 56.48
CA ILE A 9 75.59 -17.52 55.04
C ILE A 9 75.06 -18.81 54.40
N HIS A 10 74.60 -18.73 53.14
CA HIS A 10 74.15 -19.80 52.20
C HIS A 10 72.65 -19.86 51.91
N SER A 11 72.24 -19.31 50.75
CA SER A 11 71.11 -19.79 49.91
C SER A 11 70.88 -18.98 48.60
N ASN A 12 71.84 -18.16 48.12
CA ASN A 12 71.54 -17.10 47.13
C ASN A 12 72.25 -17.26 45.76
N VAL A 13 72.27 -18.47 45.18
CA VAL A 13 72.87 -18.72 43.84
C VAL A 13 71.98 -19.58 42.91
N GLU A 14 71.14 -20.48 43.40
CA GLU A 14 70.40 -21.43 42.53
C GLU A 14 69.11 -20.89 41.86
N THR A 15 68.68 -19.66 42.16
CA THR A 15 67.40 -19.12 41.65
C THR A 15 67.49 -18.33 40.34
N HIS A 16 68.68 -18.07 39.80
CA HIS A 16 68.84 -17.22 38.61
C HIS A 16 68.93 -17.95 37.27
N GLU A 17 69.40 -19.21 37.21
CA GLU A 17 69.45 -19.95 35.93
C GLU A 17 68.08 -20.53 35.52
N ALA A 18 67.28 -21.01 36.48
CA ALA A 18 65.95 -21.57 36.21
C ALA A 18 64.97 -20.57 35.57
N HIS A 19 65.14 -19.26 35.81
CA HIS A 19 64.29 -18.22 35.20
C HIS A 19 64.63 -17.92 33.73
N ALA A 20 65.86 -18.19 33.27
CA ALA A 20 66.28 -17.88 31.90
C ALA A 20 65.69 -18.87 30.88
N GLU A 21 65.67 -20.17 31.19
CA GLU A 21 65.15 -21.20 30.29
C GLU A 21 63.62 -21.11 30.10
N VAL A 22 62.87 -20.79 31.15
CA VAL A 22 61.41 -20.64 31.09
C VAL A 22 61.01 -19.48 30.16
N ILE A 23 61.74 -18.36 30.18
CA ILE A 23 61.50 -17.22 29.29
C ILE A 23 61.88 -17.57 27.83
N ALA A 24 62.95 -18.35 27.63
CA ALA A 24 63.36 -18.82 26.30
C ALA A 24 62.42 -19.89 25.69
N TRP A 25 61.71 -20.65 26.53
CA TRP A 25 60.67 -21.59 26.12
C TRP A 25 59.36 -20.85 25.77
N ALA A 26 58.92 -19.92 26.62
CA ALA A 26 57.72 -19.11 26.39
C ALA A 26 57.78 -18.31 25.07
N ARG A 27 58.93 -17.69 24.76
CA ARG A 27 59.16 -16.99 23.47
C ARG A 27 59.14 -17.92 22.24
N ARG A 28 59.39 -19.22 22.40
CA ARG A 28 59.31 -20.20 21.29
C ARG A 28 57.91 -20.73 21.07
N GLN A 29 57.04 -20.74 22.08
CA GLN A 29 55.62 -21.10 21.89
C GLN A 29 54.79 -19.96 21.30
N SER A 30 55.00 -18.70 21.72
CA SER A 30 54.17 -17.56 21.28
C SER A 30 54.24 -17.22 19.77
N LEU A 31 55.30 -17.66 19.07
CA LEU A 31 55.48 -17.43 17.63
C LEU A 31 54.86 -18.50 16.71
N ARG A 32 54.44 -19.65 17.25
CA ARG A 32 53.75 -20.70 16.46
C ARG A 32 52.35 -20.28 15.96
N PRO A 33 51.44 -19.71 16.79
CA PRO A 33 50.12 -19.30 16.30
C PRO A 33 50.22 -18.16 15.27
N LEU A 34 51.16 -17.23 15.42
CA LEU A 34 51.39 -16.14 14.46
C LEU A 34 51.84 -16.64 13.09
N ARG A 35 52.68 -17.68 13.01
CA ARG A 35 53.07 -18.29 11.73
C ARG A 35 51.91 -19.04 11.05
N LEU A 36 51.04 -19.69 11.82
CA LEU A 36 49.82 -20.31 11.28
C LEU A 36 48.83 -19.25 10.77
N LEU A 37 48.59 -18.18 11.54
CA LEU A 37 47.76 -17.05 11.12
C LEU A 37 48.29 -16.39 9.83
N ALA A 38 49.59 -16.13 9.75
CA ALA A 38 50.20 -15.58 8.53
C ALA A 38 50.00 -16.50 7.31
N SER A 39 50.17 -17.82 7.47
CA SER A 39 49.93 -18.79 6.39
C SER A 39 48.46 -18.89 5.97
N VAL A 40 47.51 -18.80 6.92
CA VAL A 40 46.07 -18.77 6.62
C VAL A 40 45.68 -17.48 5.92
N CYS A 41 46.14 -16.32 6.42
CA CYS A 41 45.91 -15.03 5.76
C CYS A 41 46.48 -15.00 4.34
N LEU A 42 47.67 -15.57 4.12
CA LEU A 42 48.28 -15.67 2.79
C LEU A 42 47.50 -16.60 1.86
N MET A 43 47.01 -17.75 2.35
CA MET A 43 46.15 -18.64 1.54
C MET A 43 44.80 -18.00 1.21
N VAL A 44 44.17 -17.29 2.15
CA VAL A 44 42.92 -16.56 1.90
C VAL A 44 43.14 -15.41 0.91
N SER A 45 44.19 -14.60 1.07
CA SER A 45 44.48 -13.52 0.12
C SER A 45 44.82 -14.06 -1.27
N THR A 46 45.52 -15.18 -1.37
CA THR A 46 45.83 -15.84 -2.64
C THR A 46 44.58 -16.43 -3.28
N ALA A 47 43.69 -17.06 -2.52
CA ALA A 47 42.41 -17.58 -3.03
C ALA A 47 41.48 -16.45 -3.51
N VAL A 48 41.39 -15.35 -2.76
CA VAL A 48 40.64 -14.15 -3.16
C VAL A 48 41.25 -13.51 -4.42
N ALA A 49 42.57 -13.39 -4.49
CA ALA A 49 43.26 -12.87 -5.68
C ALA A 49 43.03 -13.76 -6.91
N ILE A 50 43.12 -15.09 -6.78
CA ILE A 50 42.85 -16.04 -7.86
C ILE A 50 41.38 -15.97 -8.29
N GLY A 51 40.43 -15.89 -7.35
CA GLY A 51 39.00 -15.74 -7.65
C GLY A 51 38.66 -14.41 -8.34
N TRP A 52 39.34 -13.32 -7.97
CA TRP A 52 39.15 -12.00 -8.58
C TRP A 52 39.81 -11.90 -9.96
N ILE A 53 40.98 -12.54 -10.13
CA ILE A 53 41.67 -12.66 -11.42
C ILE A 53 40.88 -13.57 -12.37
N SER A 54 40.30 -14.68 -11.90
CA SER A 54 39.46 -15.55 -12.74
C SER A 54 38.15 -14.87 -13.14
N GLN A 55 37.51 -14.09 -12.25
CA GLN A 55 36.38 -13.23 -12.59
C GLN A 55 36.75 -12.13 -13.61
N ARG A 56 37.97 -11.59 -13.58
CA ARG A 56 38.44 -10.60 -14.58
C ARG A 56 38.92 -11.21 -15.90
N MET A 57 39.34 -12.48 -15.92
CA MET A 57 39.78 -13.19 -17.13
C MET A 57 38.68 -14.02 -17.79
N ALA A 58 37.54 -14.22 -17.13
CA ALA A 58 36.30 -14.57 -17.79
C ALA A 58 35.93 -13.43 -18.76
N ARG A 59 36.30 -13.59 -20.03
CA ARG A 59 35.75 -12.74 -21.09
C ARG A 59 34.23 -12.88 -21.02
N PRO A 60 33.46 -11.78 -21.09
CA PRO A 60 32.01 -11.87 -21.18
C PRO A 60 31.69 -12.81 -22.34
N THR A 61 30.80 -13.76 -22.11
CA THR A 61 30.34 -14.61 -23.20
C THR A 61 29.59 -13.74 -24.20
N ARG A 62 29.43 -14.19 -25.44
CA ARG A 62 28.60 -13.46 -26.41
C ARG A 62 27.19 -13.19 -25.87
N PHE A 63 26.67 -14.08 -25.02
CA PHE A 63 25.42 -13.90 -24.29
C PHE A 63 25.49 -12.76 -23.24
N ASP A 64 26.60 -12.60 -22.52
CA ASP A 64 26.79 -11.47 -21.60
C ASP A 64 26.96 -10.14 -22.35
N GLU A 65 27.62 -10.15 -23.52
CA GLU A 65 27.74 -8.99 -24.41
C GLU A 65 26.39 -8.62 -25.04
N ASP A 66 25.62 -9.60 -25.55
CA ASP A 66 24.26 -9.42 -26.05
C ASP A 66 23.31 -8.94 -24.94
N LEU A 67 23.45 -9.45 -23.71
CA LEU A 67 22.70 -9.00 -22.53
C LEU A 67 23.11 -7.58 -22.09
N ALA A 68 24.38 -7.21 -22.22
CA ALA A 68 24.87 -5.86 -21.95
C ALA A 68 24.45 -4.86 -23.03
N LEU A 69 24.34 -5.28 -24.29
CA LEU A 69 23.76 -4.51 -25.40
C LEU A 69 22.24 -4.36 -25.27
N ALA A 70 21.53 -5.40 -24.84
CA ALA A 70 20.10 -5.33 -24.50
C ALA A 70 19.82 -4.48 -23.25
N LYS A 71 20.79 -4.37 -22.33
CA LYS A 71 20.77 -3.48 -21.17
C LYS A 71 21.39 -2.10 -21.42
N ALA A 72 21.95 -1.85 -22.60
CA ALA A 72 22.41 -0.52 -22.96
C ALA A 72 21.17 0.38 -23.01
N PRO A 73 21.11 1.48 -22.23
CA PRO A 73 19.96 2.35 -22.26
C PRO A 73 19.88 3.02 -23.61
N MET A 74 19.10 2.43 -24.53
CA MET A 74 18.56 3.17 -25.66
C MET A 74 17.91 4.41 -25.06
N LYS A 75 18.36 5.61 -25.45
CA LYS A 75 17.62 6.82 -25.15
C LYS A 75 16.25 6.64 -25.79
N PRO A 76 15.18 6.47 -25.00
CA PRO A 76 13.88 6.20 -25.57
C PRO A 76 13.43 7.47 -26.27
N GLU A 77 12.97 7.33 -27.51
CA GLU A 77 12.31 8.43 -28.20
C GLU A 77 11.01 8.74 -27.44
N PRO A 78 10.80 9.99 -26.97
CA PRO A 78 9.59 10.34 -26.25
C PRO A 78 8.39 10.12 -27.17
N TRP A 79 7.44 9.30 -26.73
CA TRP A 79 6.22 9.04 -27.47
C TRP A 79 5.32 10.29 -27.43
N LEU A 80 5.34 11.05 -28.52
CA LEU A 80 4.52 12.25 -28.74
C LEU A 80 3.51 11.96 -29.86
N PRO A 81 2.36 11.34 -29.55
CA PRO A 81 1.37 10.98 -30.55
C PRO A 81 0.63 12.22 -31.06
N CYS A 82 0.36 12.26 -32.36
CA CYS A 82 -0.60 13.20 -32.95
C CYS A 82 -1.95 12.48 -33.07
N PHE A 83 -2.83 12.65 -32.08
CA PHE A 83 -4.14 12.00 -32.08
C PHE A 83 -5.08 12.56 -33.16
N ASP A 84 -5.96 11.70 -33.69
CA ASP A 84 -7.11 12.14 -34.50
C ASP A 84 -8.35 12.26 -33.58
N PRO A 85 -8.88 13.48 -33.35
CA PRO A 85 -10.05 13.67 -32.51
C PRO A 85 -11.25 12.81 -32.94
N ASN A 86 -11.44 12.62 -34.25
CA ASN A 86 -12.59 11.89 -34.80
C ASN A 86 -12.48 10.38 -34.56
N ALA A 87 -11.25 9.85 -34.54
CA ALA A 87 -11.01 8.43 -34.28
C ALA A 87 -11.30 8.08 -32.81
N ILE A 88 -10.89 8.97 -31.90
CA ILE A 88 -11.09 8.83 -30.45
C ILE A 88 -12.57 8.75 -30.07
N GLU A 89 -13.44 9.57 -30.65
CA GLU A 89 -14.89 9.55 -30.38
C GLU A 89 -15.57 8.22 -30.71
N SER A 90 -14.95 7.38 -31.55
CA SER A 90 -15.49 6.08 -31.96
C SER A 90 -15.11 4.90 -31.06
N ILE A 91 -14.29 5.13 -30.02
CA ILE A 91 -13.76 4.10 -29.12
C ILE A 91 -14.61 3.98 -27.84
N ASP A 92 -15.07 2.76 -27.55
CA ASP A 92 -15.64 2.38 -26.26
C ASP A 92 -14.52 2.22 -25.22
N PHE A 93 -14.10 3.34 -24.65
CA PHE A 93 -13.06 3.34 -23.63
C PHE A 93 -13.49 2.67 -22.32
N GLU A 94 -14.79 2.52 -22.04
CA GLU A 94 -15.25 1.75 -20.88
C GLU A 94 -14.95 0.27 -21.10
N ALA A 95 -15.30 -0.29 -22.26
CA ALA A 95 -14.93 -1.66 -22.63
C ALA A 95 -13.40 -1.87 -22.66
N VAL A 96 -12.63 -0.89 -23.18
CA VAL A 96 -11.16 -0.96 -23.19
C VAL A 96 -10.58 -1.06 -21.78
N HIS A 97 -10.97 -0.16 -20.86
CA HIS A 97 -10.37 -0.06 -19.53
C HIS A 97 -10.96 -1.04 -18.51
N ALA A 98 -12.27 -1.33 -18.55
CA ALA A 98 -12.90 -2.28 -17.64
C ALA A 98 -12.60 -3.75 -18.01
N HIS A 99 -12.40 -4.04 -19.30
CA HIS A 99 -12.36 -5.42 -19.81
C HIS A 99 -11.16 -5.72 -20.71
N LEU A 100 -11.02 -5.08 -21.87
CA LEU A 100 -10.11 -5.56 -22.94
C LEU A 100 -8.64 -5.50 -22.55
N LEU A 101 -8.17 -4.36 -22.01
CA LEU A 101 -6.79 -4.18 -21.54
C LEU A 101 -6.47 -5.10 -20.34
N PRO A 102 -7.28 -5.14 -19.25
CA PRO A 102 -7.10 -6.09 -18.15
C PRO A 102 -7.09 -7.56 -18.59
N GLU A 103 -8.02 -7.98 -19.45
CA GLU A 103 -8.09 -9.39 -19.92
C GLU A 103 -6.89 -9.78 -20.77
N TRP A 104 -6.35 -8.86 -21.57
CA TRP A 104 -5.12 -9.10 -22.33
C TRP A 104 -3.89 -9.24 -21.41
N VAL A 105 -3.72 -8.34 -20.44
CA VAL A 105 -2.60 -8.41 -19.46
C VAL A 105 -2.68 -9.68 -18.60
N ILE A 106 -3.89 -10.12 -18.22
CA ILE A 106 -4.09 -11.43 -17.58
C ILE A 106 -3.70 -12.58 -18.53
N ALA A 107 -4.12 -12.52 -19.79
CA ALA A 107 -3.82 -13.58 -20.77
C ALA A 107 -2.32 -13.71 -21.07
N LEU A 108 -1.59 -12.59 -21.13
CA LEU A 108 -0.13 -12.52 -21.29
C LEU A 108 0.63 -13.33 -20.23
N HIS A 109 0.08 -13.44 -19.01
CA HIS A 109 0.75 -14.10 -17.87
C HIS A 109 0.12 -15.44 -17.45
N HIS A 110 -0.90 -15.93 -18.16
CA HIS A 110 -1.66 -17.11 -17.75
C HIS A 110 -0.93 -18.45 -17.97
N ASP A 111 0.09 -18.53 -18.84
CA ASP A 111 0.95 -19.71 -18.97
C ASP A 111 2.38 -19.28 -19.40
N PRO A 112 3.44 -19.68 -18.65
CA PRO A 112 4.82 -19.26 -18.89
C PRO A 112 5.43 -19.78 -20.20
N TYR A 113 4.79 -20.73 -20.88
CA TYR A 113 5.19 -21.22 -22.21
C TYR A 113 4.28 -20.68 -23.33
N SER A 114 3.41 -19.73 -23.01
CA SER A 114 2.27 -19.30 -23.85
C SER A 114 2.29 -17.82 -24.25
N VAL A 115 3.42 -17.14 -24.08
CA VAL A 115 3.61 -15.79 -24.61
C VAL A 115 3.49 -15.86 -26.14
N GLY A 116 2.48 -15.20 -26.72
CA GLY A 116 2.09 -15.38 -28.13
C GLY A 116 1.11 -16.53 -28.40
N SER A 117 0.47 -17.12 -27.38
CA SER A 117 -0.53 -18.18 -27.55
C SER A 117 -1.84 -17.68 -28.15
N SER A 118 -2.63 -18.61 -28.69
CA SER A 118 -3.97 -18.30 -29.22
C SER A 118 -4.92 -17.66 -28.21
N ARG A 119 -4.63 -17.68 -26.90
CA ARG A 119 -5.45 -16.96 -25.90
C ARG A 119 -5.00 -15.50 -25.76
N GLU A 120 -3.70 -15.25 -25.64
CA GLU A 120 -3.14 -13.90 -25.57
C GLU A 120 -3.42 -13.14 -26.87
N GLN A 121 -3.12 -13.73 -28.03
CA GLN A 121 -3.37 -13.16 -29.35
C GLN A 121 -4.85 -12.75 -29.52
N ARG A 122 -5.81 -13.63 -29.20
CA ARG A 122 -7.25 -13.31 -29.32
C ARG A 122 -7.71 -12.17 -28.41
N ARG A 123 -7.14 -12.02 -27.21
CA ARG A 123 -7.45 -10.89 -26.32
C ARG A 123 -6.81 -9.60 -26.82
N PHE A 124 -5.59 -9.68 -27.36
CA PHE A 124 -4.95 -8.55 -28.00
C PHE A 124 -5.67 -8.10 -29.27
N ASP A 125 -6.13 -9.03 -30.11
CA ASP A 125 -6.89 -8.73 -31.32
C ASP A 125 -8.20 -7.99 -31.00
N ALA A 126 -8.90 -8.38 -29.92
CA ALA A 126 -10.09 -7.69 -29.44
C ALA A 126 -9.75 -6.27 -28.91
N LEU A 127 -8.66 -6.12 -28.16
CA LEU A 127 -8.17 -4.82 -27.69
C LEU A 127 -7.78 -3.88 -28.85
N ILE A 128 -7.08 -4.40 -29.87
CA ILE A 128 -6.70 -3.66 -31.07
C ILE A 128 -7.91 -3.33 -31.96
N ALA A 129 -8.90 -4.22 -32.06
CA ALA A 129 -10.11 -3.95 -32.85
C ALA A 129 -10.92 -2.76 -32.30
N GLU A 130 -10.83 -2.52 -30.98
CA GLU A 130 -11.54 -1.44 -30.31
C GLU A 130 -10.68 -0.19 -30.14
N ALA A 131 -9.60 -0.25 -29.35
CA ALA A 131 -8.72 0.89 -29.11
C ALA A 131 -7.92 1.31 -30.35
N GLY A 132 -7.67 0.39 -31.29
CA GLY A 132 -6.93 0.65 -32.52
C GLY A 132 -7.73 1.31 -33.63
N LYS A 133 -8.95 1.78 -33.35
CA LYS A 133 -9.68 2.74 -34.22
C LYS A 133 -8.90 4.05 -34.36
N ASP A 134 -8.19 4.48 -33.30
CA ASP A 134 -7.12 5.49 -33.43
C ASP A 134 -5.80 4.80 -33.85
N PRO A 135 -5.16 5.24 -34.95
CA PRO A 135 -3.91 4.64 -35.43
C PRO A 135 -2.71 4.75 -34.48
N ASN A 136 -2.67 5.78 -33.62
CA ASN A 136 -1.60 5.98 -32.66
C ASN A 136 -1.74 5.02 -31.48
N LEU A 137 -2.95 4.86 -30.94
CA LEU A 137 -3.25 3.84 -29.93
C LEU A 137 -3.00 2.43 -30.48
N ALA A 138 -3.35 2.17 -31.75
CA ALA A 138 -3.00 0.90 -32.41
C ALA A 138 -1.48 0.64 -32.45
N LEU A 139 -0.68 1.66 -32.76
CA LEU A 139 0.78 1.55 -32.81
C LEU A 139 1.42 1.43 -31.42
N LEU A 140 0.93 2.20 -30.45
CA LEU A 140 1.32 2.13 -29.03
C LEU A 140 1.08 0.71 -28.48
N LEU A 141 -0.14 0.18 -28.64
CA LEU A 141 -0.51 -1.14 -28.16
C LEU A 141 0.31 -2.27 -28.82
N ARG A 142 0.60 -2.16 -30.12
CA ARG A 142 1.50 -3.11 -30.81
C ARG A 142 2.91 -3.08 -30.19
N ARG A 143 3.51 -1.89 -30.04
CA ARG A 143 4.82 -1.75 -29.37
C ARG A 143 4.80 -2.27 -27.94
N LEU A 144 3.75 -1.99 -27.18
CA LEU A 144 3.58 -2.43 -25.80
C LEU A 144 3.55 -3.96 -25.72
N ARG A 145 2.79 -4.61 -26.61
CA ARG A 145 2.79 -6.07 -26.75
C ARG A 145 4.16 -6.61 -27.15
N ASP A 146 4.80 -6.04 -28.15
CA ASP A 146 6.11 -6.51 -28.61
C ASP A 146 7.13 -6.47 -27.46
N ARG A 147 7.15 -5.40 -26.64
CA ARG A 147 8.02 -5.31 -25.45
C ARG A 147 7.61 -6.27 -24.33
N ALA A 148 6.33 -6.36 -24.02
CA ALA A 148 5.84 -7.24 -22.97
C ALA A 148 6.04 -8.73 -23.29
N THR A 149 5.99 -9.10 -24.58
CA THR A 149 6.25 -10.47 -25.04
C THR A 149 7.74 -10.80 -25.16
N LEU A 150 8.60 -9.84 -25.55
CA LEU A 150 10.06 -10.02 -25.53
C LEU A 150 10.63 -10.13 -24.11
N GLY A 151 10.01 -9.47 -23.13
CA GLY A 151 10.24 -9.72 -21.71
C GLY A 151 10.05 -8.48 -20.84
N VAL A 152 9.05 -8.51 -19.96
CA VAL A 152 8.67 -7.35 -19.11
C VAL A 152 9.85 -6.78 -18.31
N SER A 153 10.68 -7.60 -17.66
CA SER A 153 11.85 -7.11 -16.90
C SER A 153 12.94 -6.48 -17.79
N LEU A 154 13.08 -6.94 -19.04
CA LEU A 154 14.10 -6.43 -19.97
C LEU A 154 13.69 -5.07 -20.54
N HIS A 155 12.40 -4.89 -20.80
CA HIS A 155 11.84 -3.68 -21.41
C HIS A 155 11.03 -2.81 -20.44
N ALA A 156 11.24 -2.93 -19.12
CA ALA A 156 10.41 -2.28 -18.10
C ALA A 156 10.29 -0.76 -18.30
N LEU A 157 11.38 -0.08 -18.66
CA LEU A 157 11.40 1.36 -18.95
C LEU A 157 10.60 1.72 -20.21
N GLU A 158 10.72 0.93 -21.29
CA GLU A 158 9.96 1.16 -22.52
C GLU A 158 8.47 0.89 -22.34
N ILE A 159 8.12 -0.16 -21.57
CA ILE A 159 6.75 -0.50 -21.20
C ILE A 159 6.11 0.62 -20.38
N SER A 160 6.85 1.14 -19.39
CA SER A 160 6.46 2.31 -18.58
C SER A 160 6.14 3.49 -19.49
N GLN A 161 7.05 3.87 -20.38
CA GLN A 161 6.87 5.03 -21.27
C GLN A 161 5.74 4.87 -22.29
N LEU A 162 5.44 3.65 -22.72
CA LEU A 162 4.28 3.39 -23.58
C LEU A 162 2.96 3.55 -22.81
N LEU A 163 2.92 3.18 -21.53
CA LEU A 163 1.76 3.36 -20.66
C LEU A 163 1.61 4.81 -20.17
N ASP A 164 2.72 5.53 -19.96
CA ASP A 164 2.71 6.99 -19.75
C ASP A 164 2.22 7.71 -21.00
N GLY A 165 2.65 7.26 -22.19
CA GLY A 165 2.16 7.74 -23.48
C GLY A 165 0.64 7.51 -23.67
N TRP A 166 0.11 6.41 -23.14
CA TRP A 166 -1.34 6.15 -23.11
C TRP A 166 -2.05 7.18 -22.21
N ASN A 167 -1.61 7.33 -20.97
CA ASN A 167 -2.17 8.29 -20.02
C ASN A 167 -2.09 9.73 -20.53
N HIS A 168 -0.97 10.11 -21.16
CA HIS A 168 -0.80 11.42 -21.79
C HIS A 168 -1.76 11.62 -22.96
N THR A 169 -2.03 10.57 -23.76
CA THR A 169 -3.03 10.63 -24.84
C THR A 169 -4.43 10.84 -24.28
N MET A 170 -4.82 10.12 -23.22
CA MET A 170 -6.11 10.32 -22.55
C MET A 170 -6.24 11.76 -22.02
N GLN A 171 -5.17 12.27 -21.38
CA GLN A 171 -5.12 13.64 -20.84
C GLN A 171 -5.24 14.71 -21.94
N GLN A 172 -4.49 14.58 -23.04
CA GLN A 172 -4.55 15.52 -24.16
C GLN A 172 -5.93 15.55 -24.83
N ALA A 173 -6.57 14.39 -24.96
CA ALA A 173 -7.92 14.26 -25.51
C ALA A 173 -9.04 14.66 -24.52
N GLY A 174 -8.71 15.05 -23.29
CA GLY A 174 -9.70 15.41 -22.26
C GLY A 174 -10.52 14.22 -21.74
N LEU A 175 -10.04 12.99 -21.95
CA LEU A 175 -10.74 11.77 -21.58
C LEU A 175 -10.51 11.41 -20.10
N PRO A 176 -11.54 10.94 -19.37
CA PRO A 176 -11.45 10.64 -17.95
C PRO A 176 -10.88 9.23 -17.69
N TRP A 177 -9.80 8.83 -18.35
CA TRP A 177 -9.22 7.48 -18.23
C TRP A 177 -7.75 7.51 -17.82
N TYR A 178 -7.37 6.57 -16.96
CA TYR A 178 -6.01 6.43 -16.44
C TYR A 178 -5.65 4.97 -16.19
N VAL A 179 -4.42 4.59 -16.54
CA VAL A 179 -3.84 3.26 -16.33
C VAL A 179 -2.62 3.39 -15.42
N ALA A 180 -2.75 2.93 -14.17
CA ALA A 180 -1.57 2.70 -13.33
C ALA A 180 -0.99 1.32 -13.67
N TYR A 181 0.32 1.18 -13.58
CA TYR A 181 1.01 -0.06 -13.90
C TYR A 181 2.14 -0.34 -12.91
N ASP A 182 2.53 -1.61 -12.80
CA ASP A 182 3.69 -2.08 -12.04
C ASP A 182 4.39 -3.19 -12.83
N SER A 183 5.72 -3.19 -12.85
CA SER A 183 6.52 -4.33 -13.31
C SER A 183 7.19 -5.02 -12.13
N VAL A 184 6.88 -6.30 -11.88
CA VAL A 184 7.47 -7.08 -10.77
C VAL A 184 8.30 -8.22 -11.31
N GLU A 185 9.57 -8.29 -10.90
CA GLU A 185 10.43 -9.42 -11.17
C GLU A 185 10.08 -10.61 -10.25
N SER A 186 10.04 -11.82 -10.81
CA SER A 186 9.76 -13.05 -10.08
C SER A 186 10.68 -14.18 -10.55
N ALA A 187 10.73 -15.28 -9.80
CA ALA A 187 11.43 -16.51 -10.21
C ALA A 187 10.89 -17.14 -11.52
N ARG A 188 9.77 -16.64 -12.06
CA ARG A 188 9.20 -17.03 -13.36
C ARG A 188 9.36 -15.94 -14.43
N GLY A 189 10.26 -14.98 -14.21
CA GLY A 189 10.44 -13.79 -15.05
C GLY A 189 9.61 -12.59 -14.58
N GLY A 190 9.71 -11.49 -15.33
CA GLY A 190 8.97 -10.27 -15.10
C GLY A 190 7.48 -10.39 -15.39
N ARG A 191 6.66 -9.69 -14.61
CA ARG A 191 5.21 -9.58 -14.78
C ARG A 191 4.80 -8.12 -14.84
N LEU A 192 3.92 -7.80 -15.77
CA LEU A 192 3.22 -6.53 -15.88
C LEU A 192 1.87 -6.67 -15.16
N TYR A 193 1.56 -5.71 -14.31
CA TYR A 193 0.24 -5.51 -13.75
C TYR A 193 -0.28 -4.16 -14.20
N THR A 194 -1.56 -4.09 -14.58
CA THR A 194 -2.25 -2.86 -14.93
C THR A 194 -3.52 -2.74 -14.08
N ARG A 195 -3.79 -1.53 -13.60
CA ARG A 195 -5.03 -1.15 -12.90
C ARG A 195 -5.64 0.02 -13.68
N CYS A 196 -6.89 -0.12 -14.09
CA CYS A 196 -7.53 0.83 -14.98
C CYS A 196 -8.61 1.60 -14.24
N TYR A 197 -8.59 2.92 -14.37
CA TYR A 197 -9.42 3.83 -13.60
C TYR A 197 -10.17 4.81 -14.50
N HIS A 198 -11.38 5.15 -14.07
CA HIS A 198 -12.08 6.36 -14.48
C HIS A 198 -11.69 7.52 -13.55
N VAL A 199 -11.19 8.61 -14.13
CA VAL A 199 -10.86 9.86 -13.42
C VAL A 199 -12.16 10.54 -13.01
N GLN A 200 -12.40 10.64 -11.71
CA GLN A 200 -13.60 11.27 -11.14
C GLN A 200 -13.47 12.79 -11.09
N ALA A 201 -12.25 13.28 -10.81
CA ALA A 201 -11.93 14.70 -10.85
C ALA A 201 -10.41 14.91 -10.96
N ASP A 202 -10.04 15.98 -11.68
CA ASP A 202 -8.73 16.60 -11.60
C ASP A 202 -8.92 18.00 -10.97
N VAL A 203 -8.28 18.27 -9.83
CA VAL A 203 -8.40 19.55 -9.10
C VAL A 203 -7.04 20.14 -8.80
N LEU A 204 -6.98 21.46 -8.65
CA LEU A 204 -5.78 22.19 -8.24
C LEU A 204 -5.88 22.56 -6.75
N VAL A 205 -4.86 22.18 -5.98
CA VAL A 205 -4.76 22.45 -4.54
C VAL A 205 -3.63 23.44 -4.27
N PRO A 206 -3.89 24.57 -3.58
CA PRO A 206 -2.85 25.52 -3.23
C PRO A 206 -1.99 25.03 -2.05
N VAL A 207 -0.67 25.18 -2.18
CA VAL A 207 0.32 24.92 -1.12
C VAL A 207 1.27 26.12 -1.05
N GLY A 208 1.01 27.02 -0.11
CA GLY A 208 1.68 28.31 -0.07
C GLY A 208 1.46 29.09 -1.38
N PRO A 209 2.50 29.51 -2.12
CA PRO A 209 2.36 30.26 -3.37
C PRO A 209 2.19 29.38 -4.62
N GLN A 210 2.23 28.05 -4.50
CA GLN A 210 2.16 27.12 -5.64
C GLN A 210 0.81 26.37 -5.65
N THR A 211 0.45 25.82 -6.81
CA THR A 211 -0.75 24.97 -6.98
C THR A 211 -0.33 23.62 -7.56
N HIS A 212 -0.81 22.54 -6.95
CA HIS A 212 -0.46 21.17 -7.32
C HIS A 212 -1.71 20.42 -7.77
N GLY A 213 -1.57 19.52 -8.75
CA GLY A 213 -2.68 18.73 -9.27
C GLY A 213 -3.00 17.52 -8.37
N VAL A 214 -4.29 17.32 -8.07
CA VAL A 214 -4.82 16.11 -7.45
C VAL A 214 -5.81 15.44 -8.38
N ARG A 215 -5.66 14.14 -8.55
CA ARG A 215 -6.50 13.30 -9.38
C ARG A 215 -7.22 12.26 -8.53
N LEU A 216 -8.55 12.34 -8.45
CA LEU A 216 -9.37 11.32 -7.82
C LEU A 216 -9.69 10.23 -8.86
N LEU A 217 -9.39 8.98 -8.53
CA LEU A 217 -9.55 7.81 -9.38
C LEU A 217 -10.61 6.87 -8.80
N SER A 218 -11.48 6.31 -9.64
CA SER A 218 -12.28 5.13 -9.29
C SER A 218 -11.99 4.02 -10.28
N ARG A 219 -11.80 2.80 -9.79
CA ARG A 219 -11.27 1.68 -10.56
C ARG A 219 -12.39 0.95 -11.29
N VAL A 220 -12.18 0.72 -12.59
CA VAL A 220 -13.17 0.11 -13.48
C VAL A 220 -12.86 -1.34 -13.82
N ASP A 221 -11.61 -1.78 -13.70
CA ASP A 221 -11.27 -3.18 -13.92
C ASP A 221 -11.77 -4.10 -12.80
N SER A 222 -12.05 -5.35 -13.14
CA SER A 222 -12.47 -6.40 -12.20
C SER A 222 -11.30 -7.32 -11.79
N THR A 223 -10.05 -6.86 -11.83
CA THR A 223 -8.90 -7.69 -11.48
C THR A 223 -8.68 -7.76 -9.97
N ASN A 224 -8.05 -8.84 -9.50
CA ASN A 224 -7.78 -9.09 -8.08
C ASN A 224 -6.47 -8.45 -7.58
N VAL A 225 -5.79 -7.64 -8.40
CA VAL A 225 -4.65 -6.83 -7.97
C VAL A 225 -5.19 -5.79 -6.98
N ALA A 226 -4.62 -5.67 -5.79
CA ALA A 226 -5.03 -4.67 -4.81
C ALA A 226 -4.00 -3.54 -4.74
N GLU A 227 -4.46 -2.31 -4.58
CA GLU A 227 -3.60 -1.17 -4.25
C GLU A 227 -3.25 -1.22 -2.76
N ALA A 228 -1.95 -1.19 -2.47
CA ALA A 228 -1.42 -1.20 -1.10
C ALA A 228 -1.49 0.18 -0.42
N PHE A 229 -2.09 1.18 -1.08
CA PHE A 229 -2.11 2.58 -0.67
C PHE A 229 -3.47 3.22 -0.97
N PHE A 230 -3.76 4.35 -0.33
CA PHE A 230 -4.95 5.18 -0.62
C PHE A 230 -4.64 6.31 -1.59
N GLY A 231 -3.39 6.74 -1.66
CA GLY A 231 -2.89 7.67 -2.65
C GLY A 231 -1.44 7.38 -2.97
N GLN A 232 -0.96 7.99 -4.04
CA GLN A 232 0.47 8.02 -4.39
C GLN A 232 0.78 9.28 -5.19
N THR A 233 2.01 9.73 -5.12
CA THR A 233 2.50 10.85 -5.91
C THR A 233 3.18 10.34 -7.18
N SER A 234 2.68 10.71 -8.36
CA SER A 234 3.36 10.44 -9.64
C SER A 234 4.29 11.59 -10.00
N THR A 235 5.56 11.25 -10.19
CA THR A 235 6.61 12.14 -10.66
C THR A 235 6.45 12.50 -12.14
N GLU A 236 5.83 11.62 -12.92
CA GLU A 236 5.64 11.68 -14.37
C GLU A 236 4.50 12.65 -14.70
N GLU A 237 3.34 12.48 -14.05
CA GLU A 237 2.20 13.38 -14.23
C GLU A 237 2.31 14.68 -13.41
N GLN A 238 3.26 14.75 -12.46
CA GLN A 238 3.36 15.80 -11.43
C GLN A 238 2.04 15.98 -10.65
N ARG A 239 1.39 14.84 -10.33
CA ARG A 239 0.06 14.77 -9.71
C ARG A 239 0.03 13.82 -8.51
N ALA A 240 -0.78 14.23 -7.54
CA ALA A 240 -1.18 13.42 -6.40
C ALA A 240 -2.39 12.59 -6.82
N LEU A 241 -2.25 11.27 -6.84
CA LEU A 241 -3.30 10.34 -7.21
C LEU A 241 -3.99 9.84 -5.94
N VAL A 242 -5.32 9.86 -5.90
CA VAL A 242 -6.13 9.36 -4.79
C VAL A 242 -7.03 8.23 -5.30
N VAL A 243 -6.86 7.03 -4.73
CA VAL A 243 -7.59 5.81 -5.12
C VAL A 243 -8.90 5.73 -4.33
N GLY A 244 -9.97 6.26 -4.94
CA GLY A 244 -11.29 6.41 -4.36
C GLY A 244 -11.88 5.12 -3.81
N ASP A 245 -11.70 3.98 -4.48
CA ASP A 245 -12.26 2.70 -4.01
C ASP A 245 -11.62 2.24 -2.69
N ARG A 246 -10.30 2.41 -2.54
CA ARG A 246 -9.59 2.01 -1.31
C ARG A 246 -9.89 2.95 -0.14
N VAL A 247 -10.04 4.24 -0.46
CA VAL A 247 -10.57 5.24 0.47
C VAL A 247 -12.00 4.88 0.90
N ALA A 248 -12.87 4.53 -0.05
CA ALA A 248 -14.24 4.13 0.24
C ALA A 248 -14.29 2.83 1.07
N GLU A 249 -13.55 1.79 0.70
CA GLU A 249 -13.44 0.54 1.46
C GLU A 249 -13.00 0.78 2.92
N PHE A 250 -11.99 1.63 3.15
CA PHE A 250 -11.59 2.00 4.52
C PHE A 250 -12.67 2.82 5.24
N ALA A 251 -13.28 3.80 4.57
CA ALA A 251 -14.34 4.61 5.17
C ALA A 251 -15.56 3.75 5.57
N LEU A 252 -15.96 2.80 4.72
CA LEU A 252 -17.09 1.89 4.94
C LEU A 252 -16.82 0.88 6.08
N GLU A 253 -15.61 0.34 6.19
CA GLU A 253 -15.31 -0.68 7.21
C GLU A 253 -14.81 -0.11 8.54
N ARG A 254 -14.23 1.09 8.54
CA ARG A 254 -13.58 1.67 9.71
C ARG A 254 -14.31 2.91 10.23
N LEU A 255 -14.55 3.90 9.37
CA LEU A 255 -15.16 5.18 9.79
C LEU A 255 -16.67 5.09 10.00
N TRP A 256 -17.41 4.44 9.12
CA TRP A 256 -18.86 4.42 9.13
C TRP A 256 -19.47 3.81 10.41
N PRO A 257 -18.97 2.68 10.95
CA PRO A 257 -19.45 2.17 12.24
C PRO A 257 -19.31 3.16 13.40
N MET A 258 -18.25 4.00 13.38
CA MET A 258 -18.02 5.02 14.41
C MET A 258 -18.96 6.23 14.31
N MET A 259 -19.78 6.35 13.26
CA MET A 259 -20.75 7.43 13.17
C MET A 259 -21.95 7.25 14.13
N GLU A 260 -22.21 6.02 14.57
CA GLU A 260 -23.28 5.69 15.54
C GLU A 260 -22.71 5.44 16.96
N PRO A 261 -22.92 6.36 17.92
CA PRO A 261 -22.37 6.23 19.28
C PRO A 261 -22.76 4.95 20.03
N GLN A 262 -23.92 4.35 19.74
CA GLN A 262 -24.32 3.07 20.36
C GLN A 262 -23.41 1.90 19.97
N LEU A 263 -22.64 2.01 18.88
CA LEU A 263 -21.69 1.01 18.43
C LEU A 263 -20.29 1.17 19.04
N ASP A 264 -19.98 2.26 19.75
CA ASP A 264 -18.65 2.53 20.33
C ASP A 264 -18.15 1.38 21.24
N ALA A 265 -19.06 0.74 21.97
CA ALA A 265 -18.75 -0.39 22.84
C ALA A 265 -18.43 -1.71 22.09
N LYS A 266 -18.70 -1.76 20.78
CA LYS A 266 -18.44 -2.89 19.86
C LYS A 266 -17.19 -2.67 19.01
N CYS A 267 -16.69 -1.43 18.95
CA CYS A 267 -15.53 -1.02 18.17
C CYS A 267 -14.22 -1.48 18.83
N SER A 268 -13.11 -1.47 18.07
CA SER A 268 -11.78 -1.72 18.65
C SER A 268 -11.35 -0.58 19.58
N GLU A 269 -10.27 -0.76 20.36
CA GLU A 269 -9.86 0.23 21.36
C GLU A 269 -9.46 1.57 20.72
N MET A 270 -8.67 1.52 19.64
CA MET A 270 -8.33 2.68 18.79
C MET A 270 -9.57 3.35 18.21
N ASP A 271 -10.51 2.58 17.65
CA ASP A 271 -11.73 3.12 17.05
C ASP A 271 -12.55 3.88 18.10
N ARG A 272 -12.80 3.24 19.25
CA ARG A 272 -13.53 3.81 20.38
C ARG A 272 -12.85 5.07 20.94
N ALA A 273 -11.52 5.12 20.93
CA ALA A 273 -10.75 6.29 21.37
C ALA A 273 -10.87 7.49 20.41
N PHE A 274 -10.91 7.23 19.10
CA PHE A 274 -11.02 8.27 18.06
C PHE A 274 -12.45 8.70 17.74
N ALA A 275 -13.45 7.82 17.92
CA ALA A 275 -14.83 8.04 17.49
C ALA A 275 -15.45 9.38 17.94
N PRO A 276 -15.26 9.88 19.18
CA PRO A 276 -15.78 11.20 19.58
C PRO A 276 -15.19 12.36 18.78
N ALA A 277 -13.88 12.35 18.54
CA ALA A 277 -13.19 13.39 17.78
C ALA A 277 -13.53 13.31 16.28
N LEU A 278 -13.61 12.10 15.72
CA LEU A 278 -14.00 11.88 14.33
C LEU A 278 -15.45 12.31 14.05
N ARG A 279 -16.40 12.03 14.95
CA ARG A 279 -17.78 12.53 14.81
C ARG A 279 -17.85 14.05 14.88
N HIS A 280 -17.04 14.69 15.72
CA HIS A 280 -16.97 16.15 15.81
C HIS A 280 -16.35 16.78 14.55
N GLU A 281 -15.27 16.22 14.00
CA GLU A 281 -14.68 16.68 12.73
C GLU A 281 -15.64 16.44 11.55
N ALA A 282 -16.31 15.29 11.52
CA ALA A 282 -17.31 14.96 10.51
C ALA A 282 -18.51 15.93 10.52
N SER A 283 -18.99 16.37 11.69
CA SER A 283 -20.09 17.36 11.79
C SER A 283 -19.71 18.79 11.40
N GLN A 284 -18.44 19.06 11.07
CA GLN A 284 -18.01 20.32 10.46
C GLN A 284 -18.07 20.27 8.92
N TRP A 285 -18.32 19.11 8.33
CA TRP A 285 -18.30 18.86 6.88
C TRP A 285 -19.58 18.25 6.32
N LEU A 286 -20.07 17.21 6.98
CA LEU A 286 -21.23 16.44 6.58
C LEU A 286 -22.49 17.11 7.14
N SER A 287 -23.57 17.15 6.35
CA SER A 287 -24.83 17.70 6.83
C SER A 287 -25.43 16.82 7.95
N ASP A 288 -26.28 17.38 8.80
CA ASP A 288 -27.02 16.60 9.81
C ASP A 288 -27.83 15.45 9.17
N ASP A 289 -28.39 15.70 7.98
CA ASP A 289 -29.09 14.71 7.15
C ASP A 289 -28.17 13.55 6.70
N THR A 290 -26.93 13.88 6.34
CA THR A 290 -25.88 12.92 5.97
C THR A 290 -25.49 12.08 7.18
N LEU A 291 -25.22 12.73 8.33
CA LEU A 291 -24.83 12.06 9.56
C LEU A 291 -25.93 11.14 10.10
N GLU A 292 -27.19 11.55 10.04
CA GLU A 292 -28.31 10.73 10.48
C GLU A 292 -28.51 9.50 9.56
N SER A 293 -28.36 9.67 8.25
CA SER A 293 -28.39 8.53 7.31
C SER A 293 -27.24 7.55 7.58
N LEU A 294 -26.03 8.06 7.83
CA LEU A 294 -24.87 7.23 8.23
C LEU A 294 -25.14 6.45 9.53
N ARG A 295 -25.68 7.10 10.57
CA ARG A 295 -26.06 6.45 11.85
C ARG A 295 -27.05 5.31 11.66
N GLN A 296 -28.17 5.61 10.99
CA GLN A 296 -29.24 4.62 10.74
C GLN A 296 -28.72 3.44 9.92
N GLY A 297 -27.98 3.71 8.85
CA GLY A 297 -27.36 2.67 8.03
C GLY A 297 -26.33 1.82 8.79
N ALA A 298 -25.49 2.44 9.63
CA ALA A 298 -24.50 1.73 10.45
C ALA A 298 -25.18 0.77 11.44
N MET A 299 -26.24 1.24 12.11
CA MET A 299 -27.05 0.43 13.01
C MET A 299 -27.72 -0.75 12.27
N LEU A 300 -28.31 -0.52 11.10
CA LEU A 300 -28.91 -1.59 10.28
C LEU A 300 -27.88 -2.63 9.82
N ARG A 301 -26.71 -2.19 9.33
CA ARG A 301 -25.61 -3.11 8.96
C ARG A 301 -25.11 -3.90 10.17
N HIS A 302 -24.97 -3.26 11.34
CA HIS A 302 -24.54 -3.94 12.57
C HIS A 302 -25.54 -5.03 12.98
N GLN A 303 -26.84 -4.71 13.02
CA GLN A 303 -27.89 -5.69 13.32
C GLN A 303 -27.88 -6.87 12.33
N LEU A 304 -27.67 -6.59 11.03
CA LEU A 304 -27.55 -7.61 9.99
C LEU A 304 -26.37 -8.57 10.26
N ILE A 305 -25.21 -8.02 10.64
CA ILE A 305 -24.02 -8.79 11.01
C ILE A 305 -24.24 -9.59 12.30
N GLU A 306 -24.74 -8.98 13.37
CA GLU A 306 -25.00 -9.69 14.65
C GLU A 306 -25.97 -10.85 14.45
N ARG A 307 -27.03 -10.67 13.65
CA ARG A 307 -28.00 -11.74 13.38
C ARG A 307 -27.39 -12.90 12.61
N LEU A 308 -26.51 -12.63 11.63
CA LEU A 308 -25.76 -13.68 10.93
C LEU A 308 -24.84 -14.43 11.90
N GLN A 309 -24.09 -13.72 12.76
CA GLN A 309 -23.23 -14.34 13.78
C GLN A 309 -24.00 -15.17 14.82
N GLU A 310 -25.24 -14.81 15.16
CA GLU A 310 -26.14 -15.65 15.96
C GLU A 310 -26.49 -16.96 15.23
N ILE A 311 -26.87 -16.89 13.96
CA ILE A 311 -27.22 -18.05 13.12
C ILE A 311 -26.03 -18.97 12.87
N GLU A 312 -24.82 -18.40 12.74
CA GLU A 312 -23.58 -19.16 12.62
C GLU A 312 -23.21 -19.86 13.93
N ARG A 313 -23.36 -19.20 15.08
CA ARG A 313 -23.11 -19.79 16.42
C ARG A 313 -24.04 -20.94 16.79
N LYS A 314 -25.28 -20.97 16.27
CA LYS A 314 -26.21 -22.10 16.46
C LYS A 314 -25.64 -23.39 15.88
N LYS A 315 -25.26 -24.33 16.75
CA LYS A 315 -24.84 -25.70 16.39
C LYS A 315 -26.08 -26.57 16.18
N GLY A 316 -26.06 -27.44 15.16
CA GLY A 316 -27.18 -28.34 14.88
C GLY A 316 -27.11 -28.99 13.50
N CYS A 317 -28.22 -29.61 13.09
CA CYS A 317 -28.42 -30.11 11.73
C CYS A 317 -28.65 -28.93 10.74
N GLY A 318 -29.11 -29.24 9.52
CA GLY A 318 -29.34 -28.23 8.48
C GLY A 318 -28.16 -28.05 7.52
N ARG A 319 -28.14 -26.95 6.75
CA ARG A 319 -27.03 -26.57 5.87
C ARG A 319 -26.10 -25.59 6.61
N TRP A 320 -24.79 -25.77 6.49
CA TRP A 320 -23.84 -24.74 6.93
C TRP A 320 -24.00 -23.49 6.06
N LEU A 321 -24.29 -22.37 6.70
CA LEU A 321 -24.25 -21.05 6.10
C LEU A 321 -22.89 -20.46 6.44
N ALA A 322 -22.18 -19.98 5.43
CA ALA A 322 -21.13 -18.98 5.57
C ALA A 322 -21.61 -17.75 4.82
N VAL A 323 -21.53 -16.60 5.49
CA VAL A 323 -21.59 -15.30 4.84
C VAL A 323 -20.26 -14.62 5.13
N ASP A 324 -19.30 -14.81 4.22
CA ASP A 324 -17.90 -14.38 4.42
C ASP A 324 -17.78 -12.86 4.68
N HIS A 325 -18.73 -12.07 4.17
CA HIS A 325 -18.77 -10.62 4.33
C HIS A 325 -20.19 -10.06 4.12
N VAL A 326 -20.50 -8.95 4.80
CA VAL A 326 -21.71 -8.14 4.58
C VAL A 326 -21.27 -6.74 4.12
N PRO A 327 -21.37 -6.42 2.82
CA PRO A 327 -21.01 -5.10 2.31
C PRO A 327 -22.03 -4.04 2.71
N TRP A 328 -21.74 -2.79 2.37
CA TRP A 328 -22.53 -1.63 2.78
C TRP A 328 -23.98 -1.67 2.30
N ASN A 329 -24.21 -2.24 1.12
CA ASN A 329 -25.52 -2.44 0.49
C ASN A 329 -26.24 -3.73 0.95
N GLY A 330 -25.76 -4.39 2.00
CA GLY A 330 -26.32 -5.65 2.49
C GLY A 330 -25.96 -6.85 1.60
N LEU A 331 -26.78 -7.90 1.62
CA LEU A 331 -26.47 -9.14 0.91
C LEU A 331 -26.72 -9.05 -0.61
N SER A 332 -25.71 -9.45 -1.39
CA SER A 332 -25.82 -9.67 -2.83
C SER A 332 -26.98 -10.59 -3.20
N GLU A 333 -27.47 -10.52 -4.44
CA GLU A 333 -28.58 -11.37 -4.92
C GLU A 333 -28.28 -12.87 -4.72
N LYS A 334 -27.03 -13.28 -4.95
CA LYS A 334 -26.53 -14.63 -4.68
C LYS A 334 -26.58 -14.95 -3.18
N GLY A 335 -26.18 -14.03 -2.31
CA GLY A 335 -26.28 -14.16 -0.86
C GLY A 335 -27.72 -14.34 -0.39
N ARG A 336 -28.64 -13.46 -0.81
CA ARG A 336 -30.08 -13.55 -0.54
C ARG A 336 -30.65 -14.90 -0.99
N SER A 337 -30.30 -15.34 -2.20
CA SER A 337 -30.71 -16.65 -2.75
C SER A 337 -30.18 -17.85 -1.94
N ILE A 338 -28.95 -17.77 -1.43
CA ILE A 338 -28.36 -18.80 -0.57
C ILE A 338 -29.12 -18.88 0.77
N ILE A 339 -29.43 -17.74 1.39
CA ILE A 339 -30.15 -17.67 2.67
C ILE A 339 -31.58 -18.18 2.53
N ALA A 340 -32.33 -17.75 1.52
CA ALA A 340 -33.68 -18.24 1.26
C ALA A 340 -33.71 -19.78 1.09
N ARG A 341 -32.76 -20.33 0.33
CA ARG A 341 -32.62 -21.78 0.12
C ARG A 341 -32.18 -22.51 1.40
N ALA A 342 -31.32 -21.92 2.22
CA ALA A 342 -30.88 -22.51 3.47
C ALA A 342 -32.03 -22.62 4.48
N ALA A 343 -32.88 -21.59 4.60
CA ALA A 343 -34.08 -21.63 5.44
C ALA A 343 -35.05 -22.74 5.02
N GLN A 344 -35.35 -22.84 3.72
CA GLN A 344 -36.22 -23.89 3.18
C GLN A 344 -35.68 -25.32 3.44
N VAL A 345 -34.35 -25.51 3.33
CA VAL A 345 -33.72 -26.81 3.64
C VAL A 345 -33.78 -27.11 5.14
N ASN A 346 -33.64 -26.10 5.99
CA ASN A 346 -33.72 -26.26 7.43
C ASN A 346 -35.15 -26.60 7.88
N GLU A 347 -36.17 -25.93 7.37
CA GLU A 347 -37.58 -26.24 7.64
C GLU A 347 -37.91 -27.71 7.29
N ARG A 348 -37.56 -28.15 6.07
CA ARG A 348 -37.75 -29.55 5.64
C ARG A 348 -37.03 -30.56 6.54
N LYS A 349 -35.90 -30.17 7.14
CA LYS A 349 -35.12 -30.98 8.09
C LYS A 349 -35.53 -30.79 9.56
N ARG A 350 -36.58 -29.99 9.84
CA ARG A 350 -37.02 -29.59 11.19
C ARG A 350 -35.88 -28.99 12.03
N CYS A 351 -35.11 -28.11 11.40
CA CYS A 351 -33.97 -27.40 11.99
C CYS A 351 -34.32 -25.92 12.20
N ASP A 352 -33.94 -25.37 13.35
CA ASP A 352 -34.19 -24.00 13.81
C ASP A 352 -32.97 -23.07 13.70
N ARG A 353 -31.88 -23.54 13.05
CA ARG A 353 -30.64 -22.77 12.88
C ARG A 353 -30.89 -21.44 12.16
N LEU A 354 -31.49 -21.53 10.98
CA LEU A 354 -31.97 -20.39 10.19
C LEU A 354 -33.42 -20.70 9.81
N THR A 355 -34.36 -19.92 10.33
CA THR A 355 -35.80 -20.03 10.06
C THR A 355 -36.22 -19.20 8.86
N HIS A 356 -37.45 -19.41 8.36
CA HIS A 356 -38.02 -18.54 7.31
C HIS A 356 -38.15 -17.08 7.75
N LYS A 357 -38.47 -16.82 9.03
CA LYS A 357 -38.52 -15.47 9.60
C LYS A 357 -37.15 -14.81 9.59
N ASP A 358 -36.10 -15.56 9.93
CA ASP A 358 -34.71 -15.07 9.87
C ASP A 358 -34.33 -14.70 8.44
N ALA A 359 -34.59 -15.59 7.46
CA ALA A 359 -34.29 -15.32 6.06
C ALA A 359 -35.04 -14.09 5.51
N GLN A 360 -36.33 -13.97 5.80
CA GLN A 360 -37.14 -12.80 5.41
C GLN A 360 -36.57 -11.50 5.99
N TRP A 361 -36.17 -11.50 7.26
CA TRP A 361 -35.59 -10.32 7.90
C TRP A 361 -34.22 -9.95 7.31
N LEU A 362 -33.31 -10.93 7.14
CA LEU A 362 -31.98 -10.72 6.54
C LEU A 362 -32.07 -10.17 5.11
N ILE A 363 -33.02 -10.68 4.32
CA ILE A 363 -33.29 -10.23 2.96
C ILE A 363 -33.88 -8.81 2.96
N GLY A 364 -34.90 -8.55 3.78
CA GLY A 364 -35.56 -7.24 3.87
C GLY A 364 -34.63 -6.12 4.34
N VAL A 365 -33.74 -6.38 5.31
CA VAL A 365 -32.72 -5.40 5.73
C VAL A 365 -31.68 -5.17 4.63
N SER A 366 -31.31 -6.20 3.89
CA SER A 366 -30.40 -6.06 2.74
C SER A 366 -31.04 -5.25 1.60
N GLU A 367 -32.34 -5.42 1.37
CA GLU A 367 -33.09 -4.66 0.38
C GLU A 367 -33.30 -3.20 0.81
N ALA A 368 -33.51 -2.93 2.10
CA ALA A 368 -33.50 -1.58 2.64
C ALA A 368 -32.13 -0.89 2.44
N LEU A 369 -31.03 -1.55 2.79
CA LEU A 369 -29.67 -1.00 2.62
C LEU A 369 -29.28 -0.78 1.15
N SER A 370 -29.65 -1.68 0.24
CA SER A 370 -29.32 -1.56 -1.19
C SER A 370 -30.21 -0.59 -1.97
N SER A 371 -31.40 -0.26 -1.47
CA SER A 371 -32.34 0.67 -2.11
C SER A 371 -32.26 2.11 -1.57
N ASP A 372 -31.53 2.33 -0.48
CA ASP A 372 -31.34 3.66 0.12
C ASP A 372 -30.25 4.47 -0.61
N GLU A 373 -30.68 5.21 -1.64
CA GLU A 373 -29.82 6.16 -2.37
C GLU A 373 -29.33 7.32 -1.48
N LYS A 374 -30.02 7.68 -0.38
CA LYS A 374 -29.53 8.70 0.58
C LYS A 374 -28.36 8.15 1.40
N LEU A 375 -28.43 6.90 1.84
CA LEU A 375 -27.32 6.22 2.51
C LEU A 375 -26.12 6.09 1.58
N LYS A 376 -26.34 5.63 0.34
CA LYS A 376 -25.29 5.50 -0.69
C LYS A 376 -24.58 6.82 -0.96
N ASP A 377 -25.30 7.93 -1.14
CA ASP A 377 -24.66 9.24 -1.28
C ASP A 377 -23.93 9.66 0.01
N SER A 378 -24.55 9.45 1.18
CA SER A 378 -23.95 9.81 2.48
C SER A 378 -22.64 9.06 2.76
N LEU A 379 -22.56 7.78 2.37
CA LEU A 379 -21.35 6.97 2.41
C LEU A 379 -20.29 7.46 1.40
N GLY A 380 -20.72 7.89 0.21
CA GLY A 380 -19.84 8.54 -0.76
C GLY A 380 -19.29 9.87 -0.24
N GLN A 381 -20.07 10.66 0.50
CA GLN A 381 -19.62 11.88 1.18
C GLN A 381 -18.63 11.57 2.31
N LEU A 382 -18.86 10.53 3.11
CA LEU A 382 -17.92 10.06 4.14
C LEU A 382 -16.57 9.64 3.52
N ALA A 383 -16.61 8.92 2.39
CA ALA A 383 -15.41 8.56 1.63
C ALA A 383 -14.71 9.80 1.03
N ALA A 384 -15.46 10.79 0.54
CA ALA A 384 -14.88 12.05 0.04
C ALA A 384 -14.18 12.87 1.14
N TRP A 385 -14.69 12.86 2.36
CA TRP A 385 -14.03 13.50 3.51
C TRP A 385 -12.67 12.85 3.81
N LEU A 386 -12.59 11.51 3.85
CA LEU A 386 -11.30 10.80 3.95
C LEU A 386 -10.39 11.05 2.74
N ALA A 387 -10.95 11.10 1.52
CA ALA A 387 -10.19 11.38 0.30
C ALA A 387 -9.44 12.73 0.36
N ARG A 388 -10.02 13.74 1.02
CA ARG A 388 -9.35 15.04 1.26
C ARG A 388 -8.14 14.92 2.19
N ALA A 389 -8.21 14.07 3.20
CA ALA A 389 -7.08 13.81 4.10
C ALA A 389 -5.90 13.17 3.34
N VAL A 390 -6.19 12.17 2.50
CA VAL A 390 -5.21 11.51 1.63
C VAL A 390 -4.65 12.49 0.59
N ALA A 391 -5.51 13.28 -0.07
CA ALA A 391 -5.08 14.33 -0.98
C ALA A 391 -4.12 15.34 -0.32
N SER A 392 -4.40 15.74 0.92
CA SER A 392 -3.52 16.64 1.69
C SER A 392 -2.14 16.04 1.97
N HIS A 393 -2.04 14.72 2.16
CA HIS A 393 -0.78 14.02 2.36
C HIS A 393 0.01 13.96 1.04
N GLU A 394 -0.59 13.45 -0.03
CA GLU A 394 0.08 13.30 -1.35
C GLU A 394 0.49 14.65 -1.97
N VAL A 395 -0.33 15.69 -1.80
CA VAL A 395 0.01 17.04 -2.29
C VAL A 395 1.25 17.61 -1.59
N ARG A 396 1.54 17.21 -0.34
CA ARG A 396 2.79 17.62 0.31
C ARG A 396 4.01 16.99 -0.36
N HIS A 397 3.94 15.70 -0.71
CA HIS A 397 5.03 15.02 -1.41
C HIS A 397 5.37 15.72 -2.73
N LEU A 398 4.36 16.17 -3.50
CA LEU A 398 4.58 17.04 -4.68
C LEU A 398 5.22 18.39 -4.35
N ALA A 399 4.73 19.09 -3.32
CA ALA A 399 5.22 20.41 -2.95
C ALA A 399 6.66 20.40 -2.40
N ASP A 400 7.10 19.27 -1.86
CA ASP A 400 8.45 19.07 -1.35
C ASP A 400 9.39 18.47 -2.40
N GLY A 401 8.89 17.58 -3.26
CA GLY A 401 9.62 16.90 -4.33
C GLY A 401 10.02 17.76 -5.53
N VAL A 402 10.05 19.09 -5.39
CA VAL A 402 10.47 20.01 -6.45
C VAL A 402 11.94 19.71 -6.84
N PRO A 403 12.23 19.42 -8.13
CA PRO A 403 13.57 19.01 -8.55
C PRO A 403 14.69 19.95 -8.10
N GLY A 404 15.73 19.39 -7.50
CA GLY A 404 16.88 20.13 -6.97
C GLY A 404 16.73 20.67 -5.55
N ARG A 405 15.57 20.50 -4.90
CA ARG A 405 15.37 20.85 -3.48
C ARG A 405 15.54 19.62 -2.59
N VAL A 406 16.49 19.67 -1.66
CA VAL A 406 16.58 18.71 -0.54
C VAL A 406 15.65 19.19 0.59
N LEU A 407 14.89 18.28 1.19
CA LEU A 407 14.00 18.62 2.31
C LEU A 407 14.80 18.68 3.62
N THR A 408 15.23 19.89 3.98
CA THR A 408 15.90 20.15 5.27
C THR A 408 14.93 19.94 6.42
N CYS A 409 15.28 19.06 7.36
CA CYS A 409 14.54 18.85 8.60
C CYS A 409 15.49 19.07 9.79
N ASP A 410 15.36 20.22 10.44
CA ASP A 410 16.34 20.73 11.43
C ASP A 410 16.30 19.98 12.78
N ALA A 411 15.18 19.30 13.06
CA ALA A 411 14.96 18.57 14.31
C ALA A 411 14.46 17.13 14.07
N CYS A 412 14.70 16.57 12.89
CA CYS A 412 14.53 15.14 12.66
C CYS A 412 15.64 14.34 13.36
N PRO A 413 15.40 13.08 13.77
CA PRO A 413 16.43 12.19 14.30
C PRO A 413 17.63 12.04 13.35
N GLU A 414 18.83 11.94 13.93
CA GLU A 414 20.05 11.67 13.17
C GLU A 414 19.94 10.35 12.40
N GLY A 415 20.37 10.34 11.13
CA GLY A 415 20.26 9.18 10.25
C GLY A 415 18.87 8.96 9.63
N MET A 416 17.86 9.79 9.92
CA MET A 416 16.57 9.70 9.22
C MET A 416 16.73 9.93 7.71
N SER A 417 16.24 8.97 6.91
CA SER A 417 16.33 9.02 5.44
C SER A 417 15.50 10.16 4.82
N GLU A 418 15.88 10.65 3.64
CA GLU A 418 15.12 11.67 2.91
C GLU A 418 13.66 11.27 2.66
N ARG A 419 13.41 9.99 2.36
CA ARG A 419 12.06 9.45 2.22
C ARG A 419 11.28 9.57 3.54
N ALA A 420 11.89 9.21 4.67
CA ALA A 420 11.24 9.38 5.96
C ALA A 420 11.00 10.87 6.29
N LYS A 421 11.89 11.80 5.93
CA LYS A 421 11.64 13.25 6.10
C LYS A 421 10.45 13.75 5.29
N ALA A 422 10.32 13.31 4.03
CA ALA A 422 9.19 13.65 3.17
C ALA A 422 7.87 13.14 3.77
N GLU A 423 7.84 11.88 4.20
CA GLU A 423 6.71 11.24 4.90
C GLU A 423 6.36 11.97 6.20
N VAL A 424 7.35 12.35 7.03
CA VAL A 424 7.15 13.17 8.23
C VAL A 424 6.45 14.49 7.85
N SER A 425 6.91 15.17 6.79
CA SER A 425 6.28 16.42 6.37
C SER A 425 4.86 16.22 5.84
N ALA A 426 4.61 15.14 5.10
CA ALA A 426 3.29 14.81 4.55
C ALA A 426 2.27 14.49 5.65
N TYR A 427 2.64 13.70 6.66
CA TYR A 427 1.79 13.45 7.84
C TYR A 427 1.56 14.71 8.67
N VAL A 428 2.63 15.46 8.99
CA VAL A 428 2.49 16.68 9.80
C VAL A 428 1.64 17.74 9.07
N ALA A 429 1.74 17.84 7.74
CA ALA A 429 0.91 18.73 6.94
C ALA A 429 -0.57 18.32 6.89
N SER A 430 -0.89 17.03 6.80
CA SER A 430 -2.29 16.56 6.83
C SER A 430 -2.92 16.68 8.21
N PHE A 431 -2.14 16.52 9.29
CA PHE A 431 -2.58 16.78 10.67
C PHE A 431 -2.71 18.27 11.00
N ALA A 432 -2.09 19.15 10.20
CA ALA A 432 -2.18 20.60 10.33
C ALA A 432 -3.40 21.22 9.60
N SER A 433 -4.18 20.43 8.85
CA SER A 433 -5.46 20.83 8.26
C SER A 433 -6.51 21.05 9.35
N LYS A 434 -7.25 22.17 9.32
CA LYS A 434 -8.35 22.38 10.30
C LYS A 434 -9.50 21.38 10.15
N ARG A 435 -9.58 20.76 8.98
CA ARG A 435 -10.77 20.11 8.44
C ARG A 435 -10.63 18.59 8.34
N THR A 436 -9.41 18.04 8.43
CA THR A 436 -9.15 16.61 8.19
C THR A 436 -8.05 16.04 9.10
N ALA A 437 -7.74 16.73 10.21
CA ALA A 437 -6.62 16.34 11.08
C ALA A 437 -6.89 15.04 11.83
N PHE A 438 -8.08 14.87 12.40
CA PHE A 438 -8.42 13.70 13.19
C PHE A 438 -8.59 12.46 12.31
N VAL A 439 -9.22 12.59 11.13
CA VAL A 439 -9.34 11.49 10.17
C VAL A 439 -8.00 11.11 9.55
N ALA A 440 -7.12 12.07 9.27
CA ALA A 440 -5.74 11.79 8.84
C ALA A 440 -4.95 11.05 9.93
N LEU A 441 -5.05 11.50 11.19
CA LEU A 441 -4.35 10.86 12.31
C LEU A 441 -4.88 9.44 12.57
N TYR A 442 -6.20 9.24 12.50
CA TYR A 442 -6.81 7.91 12.60
C TYR A 442 -6.32 6.97 11.48
N GLN A 443 -6.26 7.46 10.24
CA GLN A 443 -5.70 6.71 9.12
C GLN A 443 -4.24 6.32 9.39
N ALA A 444 -3.41 7.28 9.85
CA ALA A 444 -2.00 7.08 10.17
C ALA A 444 -1.79 6.05 11.30
N CYS A 445 -2.62 6.08 12.34
CA CYS A 445 -2.64 5.09 13.42
C CYS A 445 -3.04 3.69 12.95
N GLY A 446 -3.86 3.58 11.89
CA GLY A 446 -4.30 2.32 11.31
C GLY A 446 -3.33 1.67 10.31
N VAL A 447 -2.15 2.25 10.03
CA VAL A 447 -1.21 1.69 9.04
C VAL A 447 -0.22 0.73 9.69
N ASP A 448 -0.38 -0.57 9.42
CA ASP A 448 0.57 -1.62 9.81
C ASP A 448 1.78 -1.65 8.84
N VAL A 449 2.76 -0.75 9.06
CA VAL A 449 3.99 -0.68 8.26
C VAL A 449 5.15 -1.36 9.02
N PRO A 450 5.87 -2.32 8.40
CA PRO A 450 7.10 -2.86 8.98
C PRO A 450 8.13 -1.75 9.25
N VAL A 451 8.84 -1.89 10.38
CA VAL A 451 9.79 -0.93 11.00
C VAL A 451 11.06 -0.62 10.15
N SER A 452 11.07 -0.96 8.86
CA SER A 452 12.20 -0.80 7.93
C SER A 452 11.85 -0.08 6.63
N HIS A 453 10.72 0.64 6.57
CA HIS A 453 10.33 1.48 5.44
C HIS A 453 10.20 2.95 5.88
N GLY A 454 10.52 3.90 4.99
CA GLY A 454 10.57 5.33 5.33
C GLY A 454 9.28 5.87 5.97
N SER A 455 8.12 5.42 5.49
CA SER A 455 6.81 5.75 6.05
C SER A 455 6.61 5.21 7.48
N GLY A 456 7.14 4.02 7.78
CA GLY A 456 7.07 3.41 9.12
C GLY A 456 8.02 4.05 10.14
N ASP A 457 9.16 4.61 9.70
CA ASP A 457 10.03 5.43 10.55
C ASP A 457 9.42 6.82 10.79
N ALA A 458 8.82 7.42 9.75
CA ALA A 458 8.11 8.68 9.85
C ALA A 458 6.92 8.61 10.81
N LEU A 459 6.06 7.60 10.65
CA LEU A 459 4.92 7.37 11.56
C LEU A 459 5.36 7.19 13.00
N ARG A 460 6.40 6.36 13.26
CA ARG A 460 6.93 6.16 14.61
C ARG A 460 7.41 7.46 15.26
N PHE A 461 8.05 8.32 14.48
CA PHE A 461 8.49 9.64 14.95
C PHE A 461 7.30 10.58 15.21
N VAL A 462 6.43 10.80 14.23
CA VAL A 462 5.33 11.76 14.34
C VAL A 462 4.29 11.33 15.38
N LEU A 463 3.91 10.06 15.40
CA LEU A 463 2.99 9.52 16.42
C LEU A 463 3.65 9.49 17.80
N GLY A 464 4.96 9.25 17.91
CA GLY A 464 5.68 9.35 19.18
C GLY A 464 5.68 10.76 19.79
N VAL A 465 5.53 11.80 18.95
CA VAL A 465 5.44 13.21 19.39
C VAL A 465 3.99 13.65 19.64
N LEU A 466 3.07 13.35 18.72
CA LEU A 466 1.67 13.83 18.79
C LEU A 466 0.72 12.90 19.55
N MET A 467 1.06 11.60 19.64
CA MET A 467 0.30 10.56 20.34
C MET A 467 1.20 9.80 21.34
N PRO A 468 1.81 10.47 22.34
CA PRO A 468 2.74 9.84 23.27
C PRO A 468 2.12 8.75 24.16
N GLN A 469 0.78 8.67 24.21
CA GLN A 469 0.02 7.62 24.91
C GLN A 469 -0.43 6.49 23.95
N GLY A 470 0.06 6.47 22.72
CA GLY A 470 -0.30 5.49 21.68
C GLY A 470 -1.66 5.72 21.03
N CYS A 471 -1.91 5.03 19.93
CA CYS A 471 -3.14 5.16 19.12
C CYS A 471 -4.41 4.59 19.77
N GLU A 472 -4.29 3.86 20.88
CA GLU A 472 -5.43 3.36 21.67
C GLU A 472 -5.94 4.42 22.68
N SER A 473 -5.26 5.56 22.79
CA SER A 473 -5.65 6.71 23.60
C SER A 473 -6.39 7.77 22.76
N PRO A 474 -7.28 8.59 23.36
CA PRO A 474 -7.96 9.66 22.63
C PRO A 474 -6.97 10.66 22.02
N PRO A 475 -7.20 11.15 20.80
CA PRO A 475 -6.33 12.14 20.17
C PRO A 475 -6.36 13.49 20.91
N PRO A 476 -5.28 14.28 20.89
CA PRO A 476 -5.23 15.56 21.59
C PRO A 476 -6.22 16.57 20.98
N ASN A 477 -7.00 17.24 21.84
CA ASN A 477 -7.99 18.24 21.40
C ASN A 477 -7.40 19.42 20.61
N ASN A 478 -6.09 19.68 20.74
CA ASN A 478 -5.34 20.71 20.02
C ASN A 478 -4.36 20.11 18.98
N LEU A 479 -4.71 18.98 18.37
CA LEU A 479 -3.92 18.30 17.34
C LEU A 479 -3.45 19.24 16.23
N VAL A 480 -4.33 20.10 15.72
CA VAL A 480 -4.03 21.04 14.62
C VAL A 480 -2.95 22.04 15.01
N GLU A 481 -3.02 22.60 16.22
CA GLU A 481 -2.02 23.52 16.76
C GLU A 481 -0.68 22.81 17.00
N GLN A 482 -0.70 21.59 17.56
CA GLN A 482 0.50 20.79 17.78
C GLN A 482 1.19 20.41 16.46
N ALA A 483 0.44 19.97 15.46
CA ALA A 483 0.96 19.63 14.14
C ALA A 483 1.58 20.85 13.43
N ARG A 484 0.95 22.03 13.52
CA ARG A 484 1.52 23.27 12.96
C ARG A 484 2.79 23.72 13.68
N LEU A 485 2.84 23.57 15.00
CA LEU A 485 4.05 23.82 15.77
C LEU A 485 5.16 22.84 15.38
N LEU A 486 4.81 21.58 15.11
CA LEU A 486 5.76 20.55 14.67
C LEU A 486 6.28 20.83 13.24
N ASP A 487 5.43 21.26 12.29
CA ASP A 487 5.85 21.71 10.93
C ASP A 487 6.87 22.85 11.04
N TRP A 488 6.61 23.82 11.93
CA TRP A 488 7.51 24.93 12.19
C TRP A 488 8.83 24.50 12.82
N ILE A 489 8.80 23.60 13.82
CA ILE A 489 10.01 23.10 14.49
C ILE A 489 10.90 22.35 13.50
N LEU A 490 10.32 21.44 12.70
CA LEU A 490 11.04 20.54 11.80
C LEU A 490 11.48 21.23 10.51
N PHE A 491 10.58 21.95 9.84
CA PHE A 491 10.76 22.42 8.45
C PHE A 491 10.76 23.96 8.30
N LYS A 492 10.72 24.70 9.42
CA LYS A 492 10.71 26.19 9.47
C LYS A 492 9.62 26.84 8.61
N ARG A 493 8.47 26.17 8.52
CA ARG A 493 7.29 26.64 7.79
C ARG A 493 6.02 26.28 8.53
N VAL A 494 4.93 26.97 8.20
CA VAL A 494 3.56 26.56 8.56
C VAL A 494 2.75 26.71 7.29
N GLN A 495 2.56 25.61 6.57
CA GLN A 495 1.85 25.61 5.27
C GLN A 495 0.71 24.58 5.27
N PRO A 496 -0.33 24.73 6.12
CA PRO A 496 -1.43 23.78 6.15
C PRO A 496 -2.10 23.69 4.77
N ILE A 497 -2.43 22.46 4.37
CA ILE A 497 -3.06 22.18 3.07
C ILE A 497 -4.55 22.03 3.32
N GLU A 498 -5.33 23.01 2.88
CA GLU A 498 -6.80 23.01 3.03
C GLU A 498 -7.41 22.64 1.67
N ILE A 499 -7.97 21.44 1.56
CA ILE A 499 -8.58 20.97 0.31
C ILE A 499 -9.90 21.71 0.07
N THR A 500 -9.91 22.54 -0.98
CA THR A 500 -10.99 23.44 -1.37
C THR A 500 -12.30 22.72 -1.71
N ASP A 501 -13.40 23.47 -1.71
CA ASP A 501 -14.75 22.95 -2.01
C ASP A 501 -14.92 22.53 -3.49
N THR A 502 -13.91 22.74 -4.33
CA THR A 502 -13.81 22.22 -5.71
C THR A 502 -13.43 20.74 -5.79
N PHE A 503 -12.85 20.16 -4.72
CA PHE A 503 -12.69 18.71 -4.62
C PHE A 503 -14.08 18.05 -4.50
N PRO A 504 -14.32 16.87 -5.10
CA PRO A 504 -15.62 16.22 -5.07
C PRO A 504 -16.27 16.14 -3.68
N LYS A 505 -17.59 16.27 -3.65
CA LYS A 505 -18.39 16.12 -2.42
C LYS A 505 -18.67 14.67 -2.07
N SER A 506 -18.60 13.77 -3.07
CA SER A 506 -18.92 12.35 -2.94
C SER A 506 -17.93 11.53 -3.79
N VAL A 507 -17.54 10.35 -3.32
CA VAL A 507 -16.71 9.37 -4.04
C VAL A 507 -17.60 8.19 -4.45
N PRO A 508 -17.54 7.69 -5.70
CA PRO A 508 -18.29 6.50 -6.09
C PRO A 508 -17.94 5.30 -5.21
N LEU A 509 -18.96 4.62 -4.69
CA LEU A 509 -18.76 3.40 -3.90
C LEU A 509 -18.49 2.19 -4.81
N PRO A 510 -17.57 1.28 -4.44
CA PRO A 510 -17.32 0.08 -5.20
C PRO A 510 -18.57 -0.83 -5.24
N LYS A 511 -18.94 -1.28 -6.45
CA LYS A 511 -19.99 -2.27 -6.67
C LYS A 511 -19.47 -3.66 -6.33
N GLU A 512 -19.71 -4.12 -5.11
CA GLU A 512 -19.49 -5.50 -4.63
C GLU A 512 -18.15 -6.14 -5.09
N ARG A 513 -17.02 -5.51 -4.76
CA ARG A 513 -15.76 -6.26 -4.70
C ARG A 513 -15.82 -7.19 -3.50
N THR A 514 -15.69 -8.50 -3.71
CA THR A 514 -15.28 -9.39 -2.63
C THR A 514 -13.95 -8.84 -2.11
N PRO A 515 -13.84 -8.38 -0.85
CA PRO A 515 -12.60 -7.78 -0.40
C PRO A 515 -11.48 -8.81 -0.57
N PRO A 516 -10.33 -8.46 -1.16
CA PRO A 516 -9.15 -9.29 -1.03
C PRO A 516 -8.93 -9.42 0.47
N SER A 517 -8.90 -10.66 1.00
CA SER A 517 -9.01 -10.92 2.43
C SER A 517 -7.96 -10.12 3.21
N LEU A 518 -8.37 -8.96 3.74
CA LEU A 518 -7.55 -8.14 4.60
C LEU A 518 -7.29 -8.99 5.84
N GLY A 519 -6.02 -9.14 6.20
CA GLY A 519 -5.53 -10.06 7.23
C GLY A 519 -5.91 -9.67 8.66
N PHE A 520 -7.10 -9.11 8.86
CA PHE A 520 -7.75 -9.05 10.17
C PHE A 520 -8.19 -10.47 10.56
N GLU A 521 -7.21 -11.27 10.98
CA GLU A 521 -7.49 -12.45 11.79
C GLU A 521 -8.22 -11.97 13.05
N THR A 522 -9.54 -12.19 13.10
CA THR A 522 -10.29 -12.13 14.35
C THR A 522 -9.64 -13.11 15.32
N VAL A 523 -8.95 -12.59 16.33
CA VAL A 523 -8.32 -13.39 17.39
C VAL A 523 -9.40 -14.01 18.26
N ALA A 524 -9.97 -15.11 17.75
CA ALA A 524 -10.99 -15.90 18.41
C ALA A 524 -10.69 -17.40 18.19
N GLN A 525 -10.08 -18.00 19.22
CA GLN A 525 -10.05 -19.46 19.45
C GLN A 525 -9.21 -20.33 18.50
N GLY A 526 -7.89 -20.23 18.69
CA GLY A 526 -7.07 -21.39 19.07
C GLY A 526 -7.25 -22.71 18.32
N GLN A 527 -6.67 -22.83 17.13
CA GLN A 527 -6.23 -24.13 16.59
C GLN A 527 -4.84 -24.02 15.95
N LYS A 528 -3.92 -24.90 16.37
CA LYS A 528 -2.57 -24.98 15.80
C LYS A 528 -2.66 -25.32 14.30
N ARG A 529 -2.23 -24.39 13.43
CA ARG A 529 -1.85 -24.69 12.04
C ARG A 529 -0.52 -24.01 11.71
N HIS A 530 0.24 -24.66 10.83
CA HIS A 530 1.61 -24.27 10.51
C HIS A 530 1.67 -22.93 9.77
N SER A 531 2.67 -22.12 10.11
CA SER A 531 2.88 -20.80 9.52
C SER A 531 3.28 -20.89 8.05
N LEU A 532 2.38 -20.46 7.17
CA LEU A 532 2.74 -20.01 5.83
C LEU A 532 2.87 -18.49 5.89
N ARG A 533 4.10 -17.99 6.00
CA ARG A 533 4.39 -16.55 5.89
C ARG A 533 4.09 -16.08 4.47
N PRO A 534 3.30 -15.01 4.25
CA PRO A 534 3.39 -14.26 3.00
C PRO A 534 4.72 -13.53 2.97
N ALA A 535 5.56 -13.82 1.98
CA ALA A 535 6.85 -13.18 1.78
C ALA A 535 6.76 -12.26 0.56
N PHE A 536 6.57 -10.96 0.79
CA PHE A 536 6.68 -9.92 -0.23
C PHE A 536 7.44 -8.69 0.31
N PRO A 537 8.78 -8.67 0.17
CA PRO A 537 9.51 -7.41 0.27
C PRO A 537 9.34 -6.65 -1.04
N MET A 538 8.48 -5.64 -1.08
CA MET A 538 8.49 -4.69 -2.19
C MET A 538 9.73 -3.81 -2.11
N ARG A 539 10.59 -3.91 -3.13
CA ARG A 539 11.51 -2.85 -3.52
C ARG A 539 10.85 -2.12 -4.69
N SER A 540 10.39 -0.90 -4.45
CA SER A 540 10.29 0.13 -5.49
C SER A 540 11.47 1.10 -5.35
N LEU A 541 11.76 1.83 -6.42
CA LEU A 541 12.97 2.64 -6.62
C LEU A 541 13.10 3.80 -5.60
#